data_AF-A0AA39IYN3-F1
#
_entry.id   AF-A0AA39IYN3-F1
#
_cell.length_a   1.000
_cell.length_b   1.000
_cell.length_c   1.000
_cell.angle_alpha   90.00
_cell.angle_beta   90.00
_cell.angle_gamma   90.00
#
_symmetry.space_group_name_H-M   'P 1'
#
loop_
_entity.id
_entity.type
_entity.pdbx_description
1 polymer ?
#
loop_
_entity_poly.entity_id
_entity_poly.type
_entity_poly.pdbx_seq_one_letter_code
_entity_poly.pdbx_strand_id
1 'polypeptide(L)'
;STFLVGLIRHRWRPSYSSSYHRISHSTRLKVPIDYSNEDGAKADLAVINLSARYQTEYKDTVIMNSGGPGGTDVSTFVSEGSLLV
;
A
#
# COMPACT_ATOMS: atom_id res chain seq x y z
N SER A 1 6.29 -8.80 13.75
CA SER A 1 4.82 -8.64 13.80
C SER A 1 4.33 -7.18 13.75
N THR A 2 5.20 -6.17 13.91
CA THR A 2 4.82 -4.74 14.03
C THR A 2 4.32 -4.08 12.75
N PHE A 3 4.82 -4.51 11.58
CA PHE A 3 4.48 -3.95 10.27
C PHE A 3 3.01 -4.08 9.89
N LEU A 4 2.48 -5.30 10.02
CA LEU A 4 1.11 -5.62 9.60
C LEU A 4 0.09 -4.86 10.46
N VAL A 5 0.37 -4.73 11.76
CA VAL A 5 -0.49 -3.98 12.71
C VAL A 5 -0.46 -2.48 12.42
N GLY A 6 0.70 -1.93 12.05
CA GLY A 6 0.85 -0.53 11.67
C GLY A 6 0.02 -0.15 10.43
N LEU A 7 -0.09 -1.04 9.46
CA LEU A 7 -0.85 -0.83 8.23
C LEU A 7 -2.36 -0.71 8.49
N ILE A 8 -2.89 -1.55 9.39
CA ILE A 8 -4.33 -1.63 9.69
C ILE A 8 -4.81 -0.41 10.50
N ARG A 9 -3.94 0.16 11.34
CA ARG A 9 -4.30 1.29 12.24
C ARG A 9 -3.95 2.67 11.68
N HIS A 10 -3.34 2.76 10.50
CA HIS A 10 -2.91 4.04 9.95
C HIS A 10 -4.08 4.85 9.38
N ARG A 11 -3.99 6.17 9.49
CA ARG A 11 -4.95 7.07 8.86
C ARG A 11 -4.76 7.05 7.35
N TRP A 12 -5.73 6.49 6.66
CA TRP A 12 -5.85 6.51 5.21
C TRP A 12 -6.41 7.85 4.74
N ARG A 13 -5.88 8.38 3.62
CA ARG A 13 -6.42 9.56 2.95
C ARG A 13 -6.99 9.17 1.59
N PRO A 14 -8.18 9.67 1.21
CA PRO A 14 -8.69 9.44 -0.13
C PRO A 14 -7.77 10.10 -1.16
N SER A 15 -7.57 9.42 -2.27
CA SER A 15 -6.82 9.88 -3.43
C SER A 15 -7.54 9.46 -4.69
N TYR A 16 -7.77 10.42 -5.58
CA TYR A 16 -8.29 10.16 -6.91
C TYR A 16 -7.11 10.09 -7.88
N SER A 17 -7.06 9.03 -8.67
CA SER A 17 -6.14 8.96 -9.80
C SER A 17 -6.95 8.73 -11.06
N SER A 18 -6.74 9.64 -12.01
CA SER A 18 -7.36 9.60 -13.34
C SER A 18 -6.99 8.33 -14.10
N SER A 19 -5.82 7.74 -13.82
CA SER A 19 -5.36 6.49 -14.42
C SER A 19 -6.21 5.28 -14.03
N TYR A 20 -6.93 5.30 -12.90
CA TYR A 20 -7.73 4.17 -12.43
C TYR A 20 -9.23 4.36 -12.59
N HIS A 21 -9.70 5.60 -12.78
CA HIS A 21 -11.11 5.97 -12.65
C HIS A 21 -11.76 5.41 -11.37
N ARG A 22 -10.98 5.33 -10.28
CA ARG A 22 -11.39 4.75 -9.00
C ARG A 22 -10.80 5.56 -7.86
N ILE A 23 -11.56 5.63 -6.76
CA ILE A 23 -11.06 6.16 -5.50
C ILE A 23 -10.10 5.14 -4.90
N SER A 24 -8.89 5.60 -4.64
CA SER A 24 -7.86 4.88 -3.90
C SER A 24 -7.68 5.53 -2.54
N HIS A 25 -7.05 4.81 -1.62
CA HIS A 25 -6.61 5.35 -0.35
C HIS A 25 -5.10 5.27 -0.27
N SER A 26 -4.45 6.29 0.26
CA SER A 26 -3.00 6.28 0.47
C SER A 26 -2.62 6.67 1.89
N THR A 27 -1.47 6.18 2.32
CA THR A 27 -0.85 6.55 3.58
C THR A 27 0.67 6.47 3.49
N ARG A 28 1.34 7.03 4.48
CA ARG A 28 2.79 6.91 4.67
C ARG A 28 3.04 6.18 5.98
N LEU A 29 3.71 5.03 5.90
CA LEU A 29 4.12 4.27 7.07
C LEU A 29 5.56 4.63 7.41
N LYS A 30 5.80 5.12 8.62
CA LYS A 30 7.15 5.39 9.12
C LYS A 30 7.77 4.12 9.66
N VAL A 31 8.95 3.78 9.17
CA VAL A 31 9.67 2.57 9.55
C VAL A 31 11.10 2.91 9.92
N PRO A 32 11.68 2.29 10.95
CA PRO A 32 13.08 2.54 11.28
C PRO A 32 13.98 2.07 10.13
N ILE A 33 15.02 2.85 9.83
CA ILE A 33 16.05 2.49 8.85
C ILE A 33 16.88 1.33 9.39
N ASP A 34 17.12 1.34 10.71
CA ASP A 34 17.81 0.28 11.44
C ASP A 34 16.84 -0.32 12.47
N TYR A 35 16.39 -1.55 12.24
CA TYR A 35 15.47 -2.24 13.15
C TYR A 35 16.08 -2.63 14.49
N SER A 36 17.41 -2.60 14.63
CA SER A 36 18.07 -2.78 15.93
C SER A 36 17.99 -1.52 16.80
N ASN A 37 17.62 -0.38 16.22
CA ASN A 37 17.40 0.90 16.89
C ASN A 37 16.08 1.54 16.40
N GLU A 38 14.95 1.09 16.97
CA GLU A 38 13.60 1.51 16.55
C GLU A 38 13.32 3.02 16.73
N ASP A 39 14.07 3.68 17.60
CA ASP A 39 14.00 5.12 17.88
C ASP A 39 14.93 5.96 16.98
N GLY A 40 15.76 5.30 16.17
CA GLY A 40 16.66 5.94 15.22
C GLY A 40 15.96 6.60 14.03
N ALA A 41 16.74 6.89 12.99
CA ALA A 41 16.22 7.50 11.77
C ALA A 41 15.13 6.63 11.11
N LYS A 42 14.12 7.28 10.53
CA LYS A 42 12.95 6.61 9.93
C LYS A 42 12.80 6.97 8.46
N ALA A 43 12.41 5.98 7.65
CA ALA A 43 12.00 6.15 6.27
C ALA A 43 10.46 6.17 6.16
N ASP A 44 9.94 6.86 5.14
CA ASP A 44 8.52 6.82 4.78
C ASP A 44 8.30 5.77 3.68
N LEU A 45 7.52 4.73 3.97
CA LEU A 45 6.97 3.83 2.96
C LEU A 45 5.64 4.38 2.46
N ALA A 46 5.55 4.70 1.18
CA ALA A 46 4.28 5.07 0.54
C ALA A 46 3.46 3.81 0.27
N VAL A 47 2.21 3.79 0.75
CA VAL A 47 1.28 2.69 0.51
C VAL A 47 0.04 3.21 -0.19
N ILE A 48 -0.40 2.50 -1.22
CA ILE A 48 -1.67 2.73 -1.91
C ILE A 48 -2.53 1.48 -1.72
N ASN A 49 -3.79 1.70 -1.40
CA ASN A 49 -4.82 0.68 -1.28
C ASN A 49 -5.91 0.98 -2.32
N LEU A 50 -6.18 0.00 -3.19
CA LEU A 50 -7.35 0.00 -4.06
C LEU A 50 -8.43 -0.84 -3.41
N SER A 51 -9.55 -0.21 -3.06
CA SER A 51 -10.69 -0.92 -2.48
C SER A 51 -11.16 -2.04 -3.42
N ALA A 52 -11.58 -3.16 -2.85
CA ALA A 52 -12.25 -4.21 -3.62
C ALA A 52 -13.47 -3.65 -4.35
N ARG A 53 -13.78 -4.20 -5.53
CA ARG A 53 -14.95 -3.79 -6.32
C ARG A 53 -16.26 -4.11 -5.58
N TYR A 54 -16.30 -5.26 -4.91
CA TYR A 54 -17.45 -5.74 -4.15
C TYR A 54 -17.06 -5.85 -2.68
N GLN A 55 -17.34 -4.80 -1.89
CA GLN A 55 -17.01 -4.80 -0.45
C GLN A 55 -17.73 -5.91 0.32
N THR A 56 -18.91 -6.32 -0.14
CA THR A 56 -19.70 -7.40 0.44
C THR A 56 -19.06 -8.78 0.28
N GLU A 57 -18.13 -8.92 -0.66
CA GLU A 57 -17.39 -10.16 -0.95
C GLU A 57 -15.91 -10.04 -0.59
N TYR A 58 -15.51 -8.92 0.02
CA TYR A 58 -14.15 -8.69 0.47
C TYR A 58 -13.77 -9.70 1.55
N LYS A 59 -12.78 -10.53 1.25
CA LYS A 59 -12.28 -11.56 2.19
C LYS A 59 -11.09 -11.06 2.99
N ASP A 60 -10.07 -10.51 2.31
CA ASP A 60 -8.84 -10.04 2.95
C ASP A 60 -8.01 -9.11 2.04
N THR A 61 -6.94 -8.55 2.58
CA THR A 61 -5.98 -7.67 1.91
C THR A 61 -4.93 -8.50 1.17
N VAL A 62 -4.77 -8.28 -0.13
CA VAL A 62 -3.64 -8.80 -0.88
C VAL A 62 -2.53 -7.75 -0.90
N ILE A 63 -1.38 -8.07 -0.31
CA ILE A 63 -0.18 -7.22 -0.37
C ILE A 63 0.64 -7.67 -1.57
N MET A 64 0.96 -6.73 -2.46
CA MET A 64 1.78 -6.99 -3.64
C MET A 64 3.13 -6.32 -3.53
N ASN A 65 4.15 -7.02 -4.02
CA ASN A 65 5.49 -6.51 -4.24
C ASN A 65 5.92 -7.02 -5.63
N SER A 66 6.07 -6.15 -6.63
CA SER A 66 6.40 -6.56 -8.00
C SER A 66 7.88 -6.93 -8.19
N GLY A 67 8.67 -6.86 -7.10
CA GLY A 67 10.06 -7.32 -7.10
C GLY A 67 11.00 -6.33 -7.81
N GLY A 68 12.20 -6.81 -8.13
CA GLY A 68 13.31 -5.99 -8.63
C GLY A 68 13.80 -4.95 -7.59
N PRO A 69 15.00 -4.37 -7.77
CA PRO A 69 15.41 -3.18 -7.03
C PRO A 69 15.28 -1.92 -7.91
N GLY A 70 14.54 -0.91 -7.43
CA GLY A 70 14.48 0.43 -8.04
C GLY A 70 13.28 0.74 -8.93
N GLY A 71 12.40 -0.23 -9.18
CA GLY A 71 11.09 0.00 -9.80
C GLY A 71 10.05 0.48 -8.77
N THR A 72 9.05 1.26 -9.19
CA THR A 72 7.92 1.60 -8.32
C THR A 72 6.78 0.64 -8.57
N ASP A 73 6.45 -0.23 -7.61
CA ASP A 73 5.31 -1.17 -7.71
C ASP A 73 3.96 -0.49 -7.91
N VAL A 74 3.87 0.80 -7.58
CA VAL A 74 2.71 1.63 -7.89
C VAL A 74 2.42 1.60 -9.38
N SER A 75 3.42 1.67 -10.27
CA SER A 75 3.20 1.67 -11.73
C SER A 75 2.89 0.30 -12.31
N THR A 76 3.44 -0.78 -11.74
CA THR A 76 3.15 -2.16 -12.22
C THR A 76 1.73 -2.56 -11.87
N PHE A 77 1.27 -2.22 -10.66
CA PHE A 77 -0.12 -2.44 -10.23
C PHE A 77 -1.13 -1.57 -11.01
N VAL A 78 -0.71 -0.42 -11.55
CA VAL A 78 -1.52 0.39 -12.49
C VAL A 78 -1.86 -0.36 -13.76
N SER A 79 -0.96 -1.20 -14.25
CA SER A 79 -1.13 -1.94 -15.50
C SER A 79 -1.98 -3.20 -15.33
N GLU A 80 -1.89 -3.88 -14.18
CA GLU A 80 -2.45 -5.22 -13.98
C GLU A 80 -3.70 -5.27 -13.09
N GLY A 81 -4.18 -4.15 -12.54
CA GLY A 81 -5.38 -4.10 -11.70
C GLY A 81 -6.69 -4.58 -12.37
N SER A 82 -6.69 -4.78 -13.68
CA SER A 82 -7.75 -5.43 -14.47
C SER A 82 -7.78 -6.96 -14.35
N LEU A 83 -6.66 -7.59 -13.93
CA LEU A 83 -6.51 -9.04 -13.76
C LEU A 83 -6.95 -9.54 -12.38
N LEU A 84 -7.14 -8.63 -11.42
CA LEU A 84 -7.66 -8.93 -10.08
C LEU A 84 -9.17 -8.76 -10.10
N VAL A 85 -9.83 -9.76 -10.68
CA VAL A 85 -11.29 -9.94 -10.68
C VAL A 85 -11.68 -10.83 -9.51
#